data_AF-A0A1E8UH84-F1
#
_entry.id   AF-A0A1E8UH84-F1
#
_cell.length_a   1.000
_cell.length_b   1.000
_cell.length_c   1.000
_cell.angle_alpha   90.00
_cell.angle_beta   90.00
_cell.angle_gamma   90.00
#
_symmetry.space_group_name_H-M   'P 1'
#
loop_
_entity.id
_entity.type
_entity.pdbx_description
1 polymer ?
#
loop_
_entity_poly.entity_id
_entity_poly.type
_entity_poly.pdbx_seq_one_letter_code
_entity_poly.pdbx_strand_id
1 'polypeptide(L)'
;MGGSFLTDKIDPDDIDLVYWGEDVLVDQVTDPKDRYILQMFGMNQVRPATGLRVDTRYCLWHVFPEADRAHSVEHQSYALNRGYWDDFWMRKRNGAKEDPPQRPDALPQRGYFEVTLDGFHGV
;
A
#
# COMPACT_ATOMS: atom_id res chain seq x y z
N MET A 1 4.81 -4.68 1.74
CA MET A 1 5.92 -3.76 2.07
C MET A 1 6.99 -3.85 0.99
N GLY A 2 7.71 -2.77 0.70
CA GLY A 2 8.77 -2.79 -0.31
C GLY A 2 9.79 -1.65 -0.15
N GLY A 3 10.28 -1.15 -1.28
CA GLY A 3 11.27 -0.07 -1.30
C GLY A 3 12.71 -0.52 -1.18
N SER A 4 13.58 0.45 -0.91
CA SER A 4 15.02 0.23 -0.74
C SER A 4 15.34 -0.64 0.48
N PHE A 5 14.47 -0.64 1.49
CA PHE A 5 14.59 -1.46 2.70
C PHE A 5 14.64 -2.97 2.45
N LEU A 6 13.92 -3.49 1.45
CA LEU A 6 13.91 -4.92 1.12
C LEU A 6 14.96 -5.29 0.05
N THR A 7 16.04 -4.50 -0.06
CA THR A 7 17.15 -4.76 -0.98
C THR A 7 18.43 -5.08 -0.21
N ASP A 8 19.51 -5.36 -0.92
CA ASP A 8 20.85 -5.59 -0.39
C ASP A 8 21.62 -4.29 -0.08
N LYS A 9 20.95 -3.12 -0.16
CA LYS A 9 21.56 -1.83 0.18
C LYS A 9 21.92 -1.77 1.67
N ILE A 10 23.17 -1.40 1.95
CA ILE A 10 23.71 -1.26 3.32
C ILE A 10 22.98 -0.17 4.10
N ASP A 11 22.63 0.95 3.46
CA ASP A 11 21.83 2.03 4.05
C ASP A 11 20.61 2.30 3.15
N PRO A 12 19.47 1.66 3.42
CA PRO A 12 18.24 1.93 2.69
C PRO A 12 17.73 3.34 2.99
N ASP A 13 17.20 4.02 1.96
CA ASP A 13 16.71 5.39 2.07
C ASP A 13 15.36 5.44 2.82
N ASP A 14 14.53 4.43 2.62
CA ASP A 14 13.16 4.39 3.11
C ASP A 14 12.55 2.98 3.10
N ILE A 15 11.49 2.84 3.91
CA ILE A 15 10.54 1.73 3.87
C ILE A 15 9.28 2.21 3.16
N ASP A 16 8.88 1.52 2.09
CA ASP A 16 7.61 1.79 1.42
C ASP A 16 6.51 0.85 1.95
N LEU A 17 5.41 1.45 2.40
CA LEU A 17 4.26 0.77 2.99
C LEU A 17 2.96 1.16 2.27
N VAL A 18 2.18 0.15 1.88
CA VAL A 18 0.78 0.31 1.47
C VAL A 18 -0.07 -0.25 2.58
N TYR A 19 -0.91 0.58 3.17
CA TYR A 19 -1.88 0.20 4.19
C TYR A 19 -3.23 -0.06 3.53
N TRP A 20 -3.84 -1.18 3.89
CA TRP A 20 -5.21 -1.53 3.55
C TRP A 20 -6.08 -1.32 4.79
N GLY A 21 -7.01 -0.36 4.71
CA GLY A 21 -8.00 -0.13 5.76
C GLY A 21 -9.39 -0.46 5.26
N GLU A 22 -10.17 -1.22 6.03
CA GLU A 22 -11.57 -1.49 5.68
C GLU A 22 -12.36 -0.18 5.61
N ASP A 23 -12.98 0.10 4.47
CA ASP A 23 -13.66 1.38 4.24
C ASP A 23 -14.73 1.70 5.29
N VAL A 24 -15.55 0.70 5.66
CA VAL A 24 -16.57 0.83 6.70
C VAL A 24 -15.97 1.24 8.05
N LEU A 25 -14.83 0.67 8.45
CA LEU A 25 -14.18 1.00 9.73
C LEU A 25 -13.54 2.39 9.69
N VAL A 26 -13.01 2.76 8.53
CA VAL A 26 -12.38 4.05 8.30
C VAL A 26 -13.40 5.18 8.35
N ASP A 27 -14.57 4.96 7.77
CA ASP A 27 -15.69 5.90 7.80
C ASP A 27 -16.26 6.09 9.20
N GLN A 28 -16.12 5.09 10.09
CA GLN A 28 -16.52 5.17 11.48
C GLN A 28 -15.55 5.99 12.36
N VAL A 29 -14.37 6.38 11.86
CA VAL A 29 -13.42 7.18 12.63
C VAL A 29 -13.93 8.61 12.78
N THR A 30 -14.44 8.92 13.97
CA THR A 30 -14.99 10.24 14.31
C THR A 30 -14.03 11.13 15.08
N ASP A 31 -13.05 10.56 15.79
CA ASP A 31 -12.10 11.36 16.57
C ASP A 31 -11.22 12.22 15.65
N PRO A 32 -11.15 13.55 15.84
CA PRO A 32 -10.38 14.44 14.96
C PRO A 32 -8.89 14.10 14.90
N LYS A 33 -8.29 13.62 15.99
CA LYS A 33 -6.89 13.22 16.06
C LYS A 33 -6.66 11.97 15.22
N ASP A 34 -7.54 11.00 15.32
CA ASP A 34 -7.42 9.75 14.55
C ASP A 34 -7.65 9.98 13.06
N ARG A 35 -8.61 10.85 12.69
CA ARG A 35 -8.80 11.29 11.30
C ARG A 35 -7.56 12.01 10.76
N TYR A 36 -6.91 12.85 11.57
CA TYR A 36 -5.66 13.50 11.20
C TYR A 36 -4.54 12.49 10.97
N ILE A 37 -4.43 11.46 11.80
CA ILE A 37 -3.45 10.38 11.61
C ILE A 37 -3.72 9.65 10.28
N LEU A 38 -4.96 9.23 10.00
CA LEU A 38 -5.30 8.59 8.73
C LEU A 38 -4.96 9.47 7.52
N GLN A 39 -5.27 10.77 7.60
CA GLN A 39 -4.92 11.73 6.56
C GLN A 39 -3.40 11.85 6.37
N MET A 40 -2.63 11.93 7.45
CA MET A 40 -1.16 11.99 7.39
C MET A 40 -0.58 10.78 6.64
N PHE A 41 -1.08 9.58 6.94
CA PHE A 41 -0.65 8.35 6.25
C PHE A 41 -1.08 8.35 4.78
N GLY A 42 -2.32 8.77 4.48
CA GLY A 42 -2.83 8.82 3.11
C GLY A 42 -2.15 9.87 2.22
N MET A 43 -1.67 10.97 2.79
CA MET A 43 -0.97 12.04 2.07
C MET A 43 0.55 11.85 2.01
N ASN A 44 1.07 10.70 2.44
CA ASN A 44 2.51 10.44 2.55
C ASN A 44 3.26 11.49 3.39
N GLN A 45 2.67 11.90 4.52
CA GLN A 45 3.20 12.94 5.40
C GLN A 45 3.89 12.40 6.66
N VAL A 46 4.04 11.09 6.79
CA VAL A 46 4.69 10.48 7.96
C VAL A 46 6.13 10.94 8.12
N ARG A 47 6.92 10.91 7.03
CA ARG A 47 8.31 11.37 7.04
C ARG A 47 8.46 12.83 7.49
N PRO A 48 7.78 13.83 6.87
CA PRO A 48 7.90 15.22 7.33
C PRO A 48 7.32 15.46 8.72
N ALA A 49 6.31 14.70 9.15
CA ALA A 49 5.70 14.87 10.48
C ALA A 49 6.52 14.25 11.62
N THR A 50 7.29 13.18 11.35
CA THR A 50 7.92 12.36 12.41
C THR A 50 9.43 12.20 12.28
N GLY A 51 10.01 12.49 11.11
CA GLY A 51 11.42 12.21 10.81
C GLY A 51 11.72 10.75 10.45
N LEU A 52 10.72 9.86 10.50
CA LEU A 52 10.89 8.46 10.11
C LEU A 52 11.04 8.34 8.59
N ARG A 53 11.99 7.51 8.13
CA ARG A 53 12.23 7.19 6.71
C ARG A 53 11.17 6.19 6.19
N VAL A 54 9.91 6.61 6.22
CA VAL A 54 8.76 5.79 5.84
C VAL A 54 7.92 6.54 4.83
N ASP A 55 7.74 5.91 3.67
CA ASP A 55 6.84 6.36 2.63
C ASP A 55 5.56 5.53 2.70
N THR A 56 4.43 6.22 2.87
CA THR A 56 3.13 5.60 3.08
C THR A 56 2.20 5.85 1.91
N ARG A 57 1.41 4.82 1.62
CA ARG A 57 0.25 4.85 0.75
C ARG A 57 -0.90 4.20 1.49
N TYR A 58 -2.09 4.73 1.25
CA TYR A 58 -3.29 4.30 1.94
C TYR A 58 -4.35 3.95 0.92
N CYS A 59 -4.85 2.72 0.99
CA CYS A 59 -5.89 2.22 0.11
C CYS A 59 -7.05 1.67 0.94
N LEU A 60 -8.25 1.94 0.46
CA LEU A 60 -9.46 1.39 1.05
C LEU A 60 -9.63 -0.05 0.56
N TRP A 61 -9.88 -0.94 1.52
CA TRP A 61 -10.29 -2.30 1.30
C TRP A 61 -11.80 -2.38 1.52
N HIS A 62 -12.53 -2.81 0.50
CA HIS A 62 -13.96 -3.08 0.64
C HIS A 62 -14.16 -4.58 0.83
N VAL A 63 -14.58 -4.98 2.03
CA VAL A 63 -14.91 -6.39 2.33
C VAL A 63 -16.28 -6.67 1.75
N PHE A 64 -16.31 -7.53 0.73
CA PHE A 64 -17.56 -7.90 0.07
C PHE A 64 -17.72 -9.42 0.10
N PRO A 65 -18.71 -9.96 0.83
CA PRO A 65 -18.85 -11.40 1.05
C PRO A 65 -19.36 -12.15 -0.20
N GLU A 66 -19.96 -11.45 -1.16
CA GLU A 66 -20.61 -12.05 -2.33
C GLU A 66 -19.63 -12.08 -3.51
N ALA A 67 -19.27 -13.28 -3.96
CA ALA A 67 -18.23 -13.49 -4.97
C ALA A 67 -18.57 -12.99 -6.40
N ASP A 68 -19.85 -12.71 -6.70
CA ASP A 68 -20.36 -12.62 -8.08
C ASP A 68 -20.87 -11.23 -8.51
N ARG A 69 -20.52 -10.12 -7.83
CA ARG A 69 -20.94 -8.78 -8.33
C ARG A 69 -19.89 -7.70 -8.16
N ALA A 70 -19.12 -7.51 -9.23
CA ALA A 70 -18.25 -6.36 -9.49
C ALA A 70 -19.02 -5.02 -9.68
N HIS A 71 -20.10 -4.76 -8.95
CA HIS A 71 -21.03 -3.65 -9.24
C HIS A 71 -20.99 -2.47 -8.27
N SER A 72 -20.34 -2.58 -7.10
CA SER A 72 -20.10 -1.41 -6.26
C SER A 72 -18.84 -0.66 -6.70
N VAL A 73 -18.87 0.67 -6.62
CA VAL A 73 -17.72 1.52 -6.96
C VAL A 73 -16.56 1.24 -6.01
N GLU A 74 -16.89 0.95 -4.75
CA GLU A 74 -15.98 0.62 -3.66
C GLU A 74 -15.23 -0.68 -3.97
N HIS A 75 -15.94 -1.74 -4.38
CA HIS A 75 -15.31 -3.01 -4.76
C HIS A 75 -14.45 -2.88 -6.01
N GLN A 76 -14.92 -2.16 -7.03
CA GLN A 76 -14.14 -1.91 -8.25
C GLN A 76 -12.86 -1.12 -7.95
N SER A 77 -12.97 -0.10 -7.11
CA SER A 77 -11.83 0.70 -6.64
C SER A 77 -10.83 -0.18 -5.87
N TYR A 78 -11.31 -1.00 -4.94
CA TYR A 78 -10.46 -1.94 -4.22
C TYR A 78 -9.75 -2.91 -5.17
N ALA A 79 -10.47 -3.59 -6.06
CA ALA A 79 -9.90 -4.56 -7.00
C ALA A 79 -8.85 -3.92 -7.92
N LEU A 80 -9.11 -2.70 -8.40
CA LEU A 80 -8.17 -1.94 -9.24
C LEU A 80 -6.90 -1.56 -8.46
N ASN A 81 -7.04 -1.00 -7.26
CA ASN A 81 -5.90 -0.62 -6.44
C ASN A 81 -5.10 -1.85 -5.99
N ARG A 82 -5.78 -2.95 -5.64
CA ARG A 82 -5.14 -4.19 -5.21
C ARG A 82 -4.31 -4.77 -6.34
N GLY A 83 -4.88 -4.90 -7.53
CA GLY A 83 -4.14 -5.35 -8.71
C GLY A 83 -2.96 -4.45 -9.08
N TYR A 84 -3.12 -3.12 -8.99
CA TYR A 84 -2.03 -2.17 -9.21
C TYR A 84 -0.87 -2.39 -8.23
N TRP A 85 -1.15 -2.49 -6.92
CA TRP A 85 -0.10 -2.64 -5.92
C TRP A 85 0.55 -4.02 -5.96
N ASP A 86 -0.20 -5.08 -6.20
CA ASP A 86 0.33 -6.43 -6.33
C ASP A 86 1.31 -6.50 -7.53
N ASP A 87 0.92 -5.96 -8.69
CA ASP A 87 1.79 -5.84 -9.86
C ASP A 87 3.02 -4.95 -9.59
N PHE A 88 2.84 -3.78 -8.98
CA PHE A 88 3.93 -2.87 -8.66
C PHE A 88 4.96 -3.50 -7.71
N TRP A 89 4.50 -4.21 -6.68
CA TRP A 89 5.39 -4.82 -5.69
C TRP A 89 6.20 -5.98 -6.26
N MET A 90 5.64 -6.73 -7.21
CA MET A 90 6.36 -7.82 -7.87
C MET A 90 7.43 -7.35 -8.87
N ARG A 91 7.37 -6.10 -9.32
CA ARG A 91 8.35 -5.52 -10.25
C ARG A 91 9.66 -5.17 -9.57
N LYS A 92 10.75 -5.21 -10.34
CA LYS A 92 12.08 -4.78 -9.93
C LYS A 92 12.76 -4.02 -11.07
N ARG A 93 13.26 -2.82 -10.75
CA ARG A 93 14.08 -2.02 -11.67
C ARG A 93 15.44 -2.70 -11.87
N ASN A 94 15.83 -2.90 -13.12
CA ASN A 94 17.10 -3.53 -13.51
C ASN A 94 18.24 -2.52 -13.74
N GLY A 95 17.92 -1.29 -14.15
CA GLY A 95 18.88 -0.22 -14.37
C GLY A 95 19.06 0.73 -13.18
N ALA A 96 19.87 1.77 -13.37
CA ALA A 96 19.98 2.88 -12.44
C ALA A 96 18.65 3.64 -12.31
N LYS A 97 18.50 4.42 -11.22
CA LYS A 97 17.27 5.20 -10.96
C LYS A 97 16.92 6.16 -12.11
N GLU A 98 17.93 6.70 -12.78
CA GLU A 98 17.77 7.67 -13.88
C GLU A 98 17.61 7.01 -15.26
N ASP A 99 17.79 5.69 -15.37
CA ASP A 99 17.65 5.00 -16.65
C ASP A 99 16.18 4.92 -17.08
N PRO A 100 15.90 5.01 -18.39
CA PRO A 100 14.53 4.85 -18.91
C PRO A 100 14.01 3.43 -18.64
N PRO A 101 12.73 3.27 -18.23
CA PRO A 101 12.15 1.96 -17.98
C PRO A 101 12.25 1.03 -19.19
N GLN A 102 12.65 -0.22 -18.95
CA GLN A 102 12.77 -1.27 -19.95
C GLN A 102 11.71 -2.35 -19.75
N ARG A 103 11.42 -3.14 -20.79
CA ARG A 103 10.45 -4.24 -20.70
C ARG A 103 10.70 -5.20 -19.52
N PRO A 104 11.95 -5.61 -19.19
CA PRO A 104 12.21 -6.44 -18.03
C PRO A 104 11.73 -5.82 -16.70
N ASP A 105 11.74 -4.49 -16.56
CA ASP A 105 11.28 -3.80 -15.34
C ASP A 105 9.78 -3.96 -15.08
N ALA A 106 9.01 -4.30 -16.11
CA ALA A 106 7.57 -4.53 -16.02
C ALA A 106 7.21 -6.00 -15.70
N LEU A 107 8.19 -6.92 -15.76
CA LEU A 107 7.95 -8.33 -15.45
C LEU A 107 8.03 -8.58 -13.94
N PRO A 108 7.22 -9.51 -13.40
CA PRO A 108 7.34 -9.92 -12.01
C PRO A 108 8.68 -10.63 -11.78
N GLN A 109 9.46 -10.12 -10.84
CA GLN A 109 10.83 -10.58 -10.54
C GLN A 109 11.05 -10.86 -9.04
N ARG A 110 10.09 -10.51 -8.19
CA ARG A 110 10.14 -10.75 -6.74
C ARG A 110 8.74 -10.96 -6.18
N GLY A 111 8.66 -11.49 -4.96
CA GLY A 111 7.45 -11.45 -4.15
C GLY A 111 7.44 -10.22 -3.24
N TYR A 112 6.32 -10.06 -2.55
CA TYR A 112 6.19 -9.18 -1.38
C TYR A 112 5.48 -9.95 -0.28
N PHE A 113 5.57 -9.45 0.95
CA PHE A 113 4.77 -9.97 2.05
C PHE A 113 3.80 -8.90 2.54
N GLU A 114 2.65 -9.41 2.96
CA GLU A 114 1.56 -8.66 3.56
C GLU A 114 1.55 -8.98 5.06
N VAL A 115 1.33 -7.97 5.88
CA VAL A 115 1.24 -8.10 7.33
C VAL A 115 -0.17 -7.72 7.71
N THR A 116 -0.90 -8.65 8.30
CA THR A 116 -2.22 -8.39 8.88
C THR A 116 -2.03 -7.93 10.32
N LEU A 117 -2.45 -6.70 10.61
CA LEU A 117 -2.56 -6.19 11.96
C LEU A 117 -3.96 -6.54 12.49
N ASP A 118 -4.04 -7.02 13.73
CA ASP A 118 -5.30 -7.42 14.37
C ASP A 118 -6.11 -8.49 13.63
N GLY A 119 -5.45 -9.27 12.77
CA GLY A 119 -6.00 -10.47 12.13
C GLY A 119 -7.28 -10.24 11.29
N PHE A 120 -7.96 -11.35 11.01
CA PHE A 120 -9.34 -11.36 10.49
C PHE A 120 -10.24 -11.79 11.64
N HIS A 121 -10.49 -10.90 12.59
CA HIS A 121 -11.38 -11.21 13.70
C HIS A 121 -12.84 -11.07 13.24
N GLY A 122 -13.55 -12.19 13.29
CA GLY A 122 -14.92 -12.31 12.79
C GLY A 122 -15.93 -11.47 13.57
N VAL A 123 -16.88 -10.93 12.82
CA VAL A 123 -18.25 -10.67 13.27
C VAL A 123 -18.94 -12.01 13.50
#